data_AF-A0A4R6SBX0-F1
#
_entry.id   AF-A0A4R6SBX0-F1
#
_cell.length_a   1.000
_cell.length_b   1.000
_cell.length_c   1.000
_cell.angle_alpha   90.00
_cell.angle_beta   90.00
_cell.angle_gamma   90.00
#
_symmetry.space_group_name_H-M   'P 1'
#
loop_
_entity.id
_entity.type
_entity.pdbx_description
1 polymer ?
#
loop_
_entity_poly.entity_id
_entity_poly.type
_entity_poly.pdbx_seq_one_letter_code
_entity_poly.pdbx_strand_id
1 'polypeptide(L)'
;MTDYHVVPAALRQAQQSWDYSADVWQEFAGGLEGRAVLSEHSMGVIGRMAGFTKDYNNAVDEIRGKADTGSNQLKMTGHALAEVAGDYERRDEAYYRKFGYIDEH
;
A
#
# COMPACT_ATOMS: atom_id res chain seq x y z
N MET A 1 12.62 -24.88 20.46
CA MET A 1 11.16 -24.70 20.43
C MET A 1 10.96 -23.31 19.86
N THR A 2 10.72 -23.20 18.56
CA THR A 2 10.58 -21.91 17.86
C THR A 2 9.13 -21.50 18.05
N ASP A 3 8.88 -20.59 18.98
CA ASP A 3 7.53 -20.22 19.40
C ASP A 3 6.70 -19.73 18.22
N TYR A 4 5.47 -20.23 18.14
CA TYR A 4 4.49 -19.81 17.15
C TYR A 4 4.22 -18.31 17.23
N HIS A 5 4.37 -17.65 18.38
CA HIS A 5 4.33 -16.19 18.52
C HIS A 5 5.28 -15.42 17.58
N VAL A 6 6.38 -16.02 17.15
CA VAL A 6 7.32 -15.38 16.21
C VAL A 6 6.71 -15.25 14.81
N VAL A 7 5.81 -16.17 14.42
CA VAL A 7 5.23 -16.19 13.07
C VAL A 7 4.17 -15.09 12.86
N PRO A 8 3.15 -14.90 13.71
CA PRO A 8 2.25 -13.76 13.64
C PRO A 8 2.98 -12.43 13.76
N ALA A 9 3.99 -12.33 14.64
CA ALA A 9 4.79 -11.12 14.75
C ALA A 9 5.52 -10.77 13.43
N ALA A 10 6.14 -11.77 12.78
CA ALA A 10 6.78 -11.60 11.47
C ALA A 10 5.76 -11.24 10.37
N LEU A 11 4.57 -11.85 10.38
CA LEU A 11 3.50 -11.53 9.43
C LEU A 11 2.97 -10.10 9.62
N ARG A 12 2.79 -9.66 10.86
CA ARG A 12 2.40 -8.27 11.17
C ARG A 12 3.49 -7.26 10.77
N GLN A 13 4.77 -7.60 10.96
CA GLN A 13 5.86 -6.75 10.50
C GLN A 13 5.91 -6.66 8.95
N ALA A 14 5.65 -7.76 8.26
CA ALA A 14 5.52 -7.77 6.81
C ALA A 14 4.32 -6.91 6.36
N GLN A 15 3.15 -7.06 6.99
CA GLN A 15 1.96 -6.23 6.75
C GLN A 15 2.29 -4.73 6.89
N GLN A 16 2.91 -4.31 7.99
CA GLN A 16 3.32 -2.91 8.19
C GLN A 16 4.23 -2.39 7.07
N SER A 17 5.11 -3.25 6.53
CA SER A 17 5.99 -2.88 5.42
C SER A 17 5.22 -2.68 4.11
N TRP A 18 4.18 -3.50 3.86
CA TRP A 18 3.27 -3.32 2.73
C TRP A 18 2.44 -2.05 2.85
N ASP A 19 1.88 -1.79 4.03
CA ASP A 19 1.08 -0.59 4.31
C ASP A 19 1.92 0.67 4.12
N TYR A 20 3.13 0.69 4.69
CA TYR A 20 4.07 1.80 4.50
C TYR A 20 4.41 2.04 3.02
N SER A 21 4.67 0.95 2.27
CA SER A 21 4.96 1.06 0.83
C SER A 21 3.75 1.61 0.07
N ALA A 22 2.54 1.19 0.43
CA ALA A 22 1.32 1.70 -0.17
C ALA A 22 1.12 3.19 0.10
N ASP A 23 1.40 3.65 1.32
CA ASP A 23 1.29 5.05 1.71
C ASP A 23 2.30 5.92 0.96
N VAL A 24 3.53 5.46 0.78
CA VAL A 24 4.55 6.16 -0.04
C VAL A 24 4.09 6.30 -1.49
N TRP A 25 3.48 5.26 -2.06
CA TRP A 25 2.96 5.32 -3.43
C TRP A 25 1.78 6.27 -3.56
N GLN A 26 0.91 6.31 -2.54
CA GLN A 26 -0.22 7.24 -2.48
C GLN A 26 0.27 8.70 -2.35
N GLU A 27 1.28 8.95 -1.51
CA GLU A 27 1.88 10.27 -1.36
C GLU A 27 2.55 10.74 -2.67
N PHE A 28 3.25 9.84 -3.36
CA PHE A 28 3.82 10.11 -4.67
C PHE A 28 2.72 10.50 -5.69
N ALA A 29 1.64 9.74 -5.76
CA ALA A 29 0.50 10.03 -6.64
C ALA A 29 -0.14 11.39 -6.34
N GLY A 30 -0.37 11.70 -5.05
CA GLY A 30 -0.90 13.00 -4.62
C GLY A 30 0.06 14.17 -4.89
N GLY A 31 1.37 13.93 -4.79
CA GLY A 31 2.40 14.93 -5.11
C GLY A 31 2.40 15.36 -6.57
N LEU A 32 2.02 14.47 -7.50
CA LEU A 32 1.90 14.78 -8.92
C LEU A 32 0.71 15.71 -9.22
N GLU A 33 -0.42 15.53 -8.52
CA GLU A 33 -1.63 16.34 -8.73
C GLU A 33 -1.40 17.82 -8.43
N GLY A 34 -0.60 18.13 -7.41
CA GLY A 34 -0.35 19.52 -7.00
C GLY A 34 0.79 20.24 -7.72
N ARG A 35 1.73 19.50 -8.34
CA ARG A 35 3.02 20.09 -8.81
C ARG A 35 3.36 19.81 -10.27
N ALA A 36 2.80 18.76 -10.86
CA ALA A 36 3.22 18.27 -12.16
C ALA A 36 2.20 18.53 -13.28
N VAL A 37 1.18 19.37 -13.09
CA VAL A 37 0.22 19.71 -14.16
C VAL A 37 0.65 21.01 -14.83
N LEU A 38 0.84 20.99 -16.15
CA LEU A 38 1.13 22.18 -16.95
C LEU A 38 -0.16 22.86 -17.40
N SER A 39 -0.15 24.20 -17.38
CA SER A 39 -1.21 25.00 -18.01
C SER A 39 -1.02 25.02 -19.54
N GLU A 40 -2.09 25.31 -20.29
CA GLU A 40 -2.01 25.47 -21.76
C GLU A 40 -1.01 26.55 -22.21
N HIS A 41 -0.65 27.48 -21.32
CA HIS A 41 0.28 28.58 -21.61
C HIS A 41 1.72 28.27 -21.19
N SER A 42 1.96 27.19 -20.46
CA SER A 42 3.28 26.88 -19.87
C SER A 42 4.39 26.65 -20.91
N MET A 43 4.03 26.30 -22.16
CA MET A 43 4.99 25.99 -23.23
C MET A 43 4.97 27.00 -24.40
N GLY A 44 4.28 28.13 -24.23
CA GLY A 44 4.11 29.12 -25.29
C GLY A 44 3.30 28.62 -26.51
N VAL A 45 3.28 29.42 -27.57
CA VAL A 45 2.46 29.15 -28.77
C VAL A 45 2.93 27.90 -29.53
N ILE A 46 4.24 27.73 -29.69
CA ILE A 46 4.83 26.57 -30.39
C ILE A 46 4.51 25.27 -29.64
N GLY A 47 4.69 25.25 -28.32
CA GLY A 47 4.38 24.09 -27.50
C GLY A 47 2.89 23.73 -27.50
N ARG A 48 2.00 24.73 -27.59
CA ARG A 48 0.57 24.52 -27.73
C ARG A 48 0.20 23.90 -29.08
N MET A 49 0.75 24.45 -30.18
CA MET A 49 0.50 23.91 -31.53
C MET A 49 1.01 22.47 -31.67
N ALA A 50 2.11 22.14 -30.98
CA ALA A 50 2.68 20.80 -30.94
C ALA A 50 1.94 19.83 -29.99
N GLY A 51 0.97 20.29 -29.20
CA GLY A 51 0.23 19.44 -28.26
C GLY A 51 1.00 19.04 -26.99
N PHE A 52 2.18 19.61 -26.74
CA PHE A 52 3.10 19.16 -25.68
C PHE A 52 2.47 19.17 -24.29
N THR A 53 1.74 20.24 -23.94
CA THR A 53 1.06 20.34 -22.64
C THR A 53 0.08 19.18 -22.44
N LYS A 54 -0.67 18.83 -23.47
CA LYS A 54 -1.64 17.73 -23.41
C LYS A 54 -0.92 16.40 -23.22
N ASP A 55 0.11 16.12 -24.02
CA ASP A 55 0.84 14.87 -23.95
C ASP A 55 1.54 14.68 -22.61
N TYR A 56 2.15 15.75 -22.09
CA TYR A 56 2.76 15.74 -20.77
C TYR A 56 1.73 15.50 -19.66
N ASN A 57 0.61 16.22 -19.66
CA ASN A 57 -0.43 16.05 -18.65
C ASN A 57 -1.05 14.64 -18.71
N ASN A 58 -1.26 14.09 -19.91
CA ASN A 58 -1.72 12.71 -20.07
C ASN A 58 -0.71 11.70 -19.49
N ALA A 59 0.58 11.91 -19.70
CA ALA A 59 1.61 11.06 -19.12
C ALA A 59 1.63 11.15 -17.58
N VAL A 60 1.44 12.36 -17.03
CA VAL A 60 1.31 12.56 -15.57
C VAL A 60 0.08 11.82 -15.03
N ASP A 61 -1.06 11.91 -15.70
CA ASP A 61 -2.28 11.19 -15.35
C ASP A 61 -2.09 9.66 -15.42
N GLU A 62 -1.40 9.16 -16.44
CA GLU A 62 -1.10 7.73 -16.55
C GLU A 62 -0.18 7.25 -15.42
N ILE A 63 0.86 8.00 -15.09
CA ILE A 63 1.76 7.70 -13.97
C ILE A 63 0.97 7.69 -12.66
N ARG A 64 0.11 8.69 -12.43
CA ARG A 64 -0.75 8.76 -11.25
C ARG A 64 -1.67 7.55 -11.15
N GLY A 65 -2.37 7.20 -12.23
CA GLY A 65 -3.28 6.04 -12.25
C GLY A 65 -2.55 4.73 -11.94
N LYS A 66 -1.32 4.56 -12.43
CA LYS A 66 -0.48 3.40 -12.09
C LYS A 66 -0.03 3.40 -10.63
N ALA A 67 0.35 4.56 -10.09
CA ALA A 67 0.74 4.69 -8.69
C ALA A 67 -0.43 4.38 -7.74
N ASP A 68 -1.63 4.90 -8.02
CA ASP A 68 -2.84 4.61 -7.25
C ASP A 68 -3.21 3.12 -7.32
N THR A 69 -3.16 2.53 -8.51
CA THR A 69 -3.43 1.10 -8.70
C THR A 69 -2.43 0.24 -7.91
N GLY A 70 -1.14 0.60 -7.96
CA GLY A 70 -0.09 -0.08 -7.20
C GLY A 70 -0.31 0.04 -5.70
N SER A 71 -0.58 1.24 -5.19
CA SER A 71 -0.88 1.46 -3.76
C SER A 71 -2.03 0.59 -3.27
N ASN A 72 -3.13 0.51 -4.05
CA ASN A 72 -4.26 -0.34 -3.71
C ASN A 72 -3.89 -1.83 -3.66
N GLN A 73 -3.09 -2.32 -4.62
CA GLN A 73 -2.62 -3.71 -4.61
C GLN A 73 -1.72 -4.03 -3.41
N LEU A 74 -0.86 -3.08 -3.01
CA LEU A 74 -0.02 -3.20 -1.83
C LEU A 74 -0.89 -3.28 -0.56
N LYS A 75 -1.91 -2.41 -0.40
CA LYS A 75 -2.87 -2.46 0.72
C LYS A 75 -3.61 -3.80 0.78
N MET A 76 -4.11 -4.29 -0.35
CA MET A 76 -4.79 -5.58 -0.41
C MET A 76 -3.87 -6.74 0.04
N THR A 77 -2.59 -6.69 -0.34
CA THR A 77 -1.60 -7.68 0.07
C THR A 77 -1.31 -7.59 1.58
N GLY A 78 -1.18 -6.38 2.13
CA GLY A 78 -1.08 -6.14 3.57
C GLY A 78 -2.28 -6.72 4.33
N HIS A 79 -3.50 -6.44 3.88
CA HIS A 79 -4.72 -6.99 4.47
C HIS A 79 -4.74 -8.52 4.48
N ALA A 80 -4.37 -9.17 3.37
CA ALA A 80 -4.31 -10.63 3.30
C ALA A 80 -3.32 -11.22 4.33
N LEU A 81 -2.16 -10.58 4.54
CA LEU A 81 -1.21 -10.99 5.57
C LEU A 81 -1.75 -10.80 6.98
N ALA A 82 -2.50 -9.71 7.22
CA ALA A 82 -3.15 -9.45 8.51
C ALA A 82 -4.22 -10.52 8.83
N GLU A 83 -5.00 -10.93 7.83
CA GLU A 83 -5.98 -12.01 7.97
C GLU A 83 -5.31 -13.33 8.32
N VAL A 84 -4.22 -13.68 7.63
CA VAL A 84 -3.45 -14.90 7.93
C VAL A 84 -2.89 -14.84 9.35
N ALA A 85 -2.30 -13.71 9.77
CA ALA A 85 -1.79 -13.54 11.13
C ALA A 85 -2.90 -13.72 12.18
N GLY A 86 -4.07 -13.10 11.96
CA GLY A 86 -5.22 -13.25 12.84
C GLY A 86 -5.76 -14.68 12.90
N ASP A 87 -5.72 -15.41 11.79
CA ASP A 87 -6.06 -16.85 11.75
C ASP A 87 -5.11 -17.70 12.59
N TYR A 88 -3.80 -17.42 12.52
CA TYR A 88 -2.82 -18.09 13.37
C TYR A 88 -3.09 -17.79 14.84
N GLU A 89 -3.28 -16.53 15.21
CA GLU A 89 -3.54 -16.10 16.60
C GLU A 89 -4.80 -16.74 17.17
N ARG A 90 -5.91 -16.78 16.40
CA ARG A 90 -7.16 -17.43 16.82
C ARG A 90 -6.98 -18.92 17.04
N ARG A 91 -6.24 -19.60 16.18
CA ARG A 91 -5.96 -21.03 16.32
C ARG A 91 -5.10 -21.27 17.55
N ASP A 92 -4.07 -20.45 17.75
CA ASP A 92 -3.18 -20.51 18.92
C ASP A 92 -4.00 -20.39 20.22
N GLU A 93 -4.85 -19.37 20.31
CA GLU A 93 -5.75 -19.18 21.45
C GLU A 93 -6.67 -20.38 21.69
N ALA A 94 -7.26 -20.95 20.64
CA ALA A 94 -8.11 -22.14 20.75
C ALA A 94 -7.32 -23.38 21.23
N TYR A 95 -6.06 -23.53 20.79
CA TYR A 95 -5.16 -24.58 21.26
C TYR A 95 -4.80 -24.38 22.74
N TYR A 96 -4.40 -23.18 23.15
CA TYR A 96 -4.06 -22.86 24.54
C TYR A 96 -5.23 -23.09 25.51
N ARG A 97 -6.46 -22.69 25.13
CA ARG A 97 -7.67 -23.00 25.92
C ARG A 97 -7.97 -24.50 25.99
N LYS A 98 -7.80 -25.25 24.90
CA LYS A 98 -8.11 -26.68 24.84
C LYS A 98 -7.17 -27.55 25.69
N PHE A 99 -5.92 -27.13 25.87
CA PHE A 99 -4.92 -27.87 26.62
C PHE A 99 -4.65 -27.31 28.03
N GLY A 100 -5.46 -26.35 28.50
CA GLY A 100 -5.44 -25.90 29.91
C GLY A 100 -4.23 -25.07 30.31
N TYR A 101 -3.56 -24.40 29.37
CA TYR A 101 -2.38 -23.57 29.64
C TYR A 101 -2.70 -22.10 29.93
N ILE A 102 -4.00 -21.74 29.97
CA ILE A 102 -4.49 -20.47 30.53
C ILE A 102 -5.15 -20.82 31.85
N ASP A 103 -4.41 -20.73 32.95
CA ASP A 103 -5.01 -20.68 34.29
C ASP A 103 -5.73 -19.32 34.41
N GLU A 104 -7.06 -19.35 34.54
CA GLU A 104 -7.83 -18.20 35.02
C GLU A 104 -7.51 -18.00 36.51
N HIS A 105 -6.44 -17.25 36.81
CA HIS A 105 -6.15 -16.74 38.15
C HIS A 105 -5.88 -15.24 38.12
#